data_AF-A0A940N1S9-F1
#
_entry.id   AF-A0A940N1S9-F1
#
_cell.length_a   1.000
_cell.length_b   1.000
_cell.length_c   1.000
_cell.angle_alpha   90.00
_cell.angle_beta   90.00
_cell.angle_gamma   90.00
#
_symmetry.space_group_name_H-M   'P 1'
#
loop_
_entity.id
_entity.type
_entity.pdbx_description
1 polymer ?
#
loop_
_entity_poly.entity_id
_entity_poly.type
_entity_poly.pdbx_seq_one_letter_code
_entity_poly.pdbx_strand_id
1 'polypeptide(L)' 'MSDLPNIAIQGESEPAVALALLRIIMESTKEGVEQDRDWILSTYADCLAVVGGAEVSYDEDEETKEG' A
#
# COMPACT_ATOMS: atom_id res chain seq x y z
N MET A 1 3.59 16.92 -15.96
CA MET A 1 2.40 16.29 -15.36
C MET A 1 2.68 14.81 -15.40
N SER A 2 2.90 14.19 -14.24
CA SER A 2 3.15 12.75 -14.18
C SER A 2 1.84 12.03 -14.45
N ASP A 3 1.79 11.26 -15.53
CA ASP A 3 0.68 10.35 -15.83
C ASP A 3 0.60 9.31 -14.71
N LEU A 4 -0.25 9.58 -13.73
CA LEU A 4 -0.59 8.61 -12.69
C LEU A 4 -1.38 7.47 -13.34
N PRO A 5 -1.10 6.21 -12.98
CA PRO A 5 -1.80 5.05 -13.53
C PRO A 5 -3.29 5.14 -13.22
N ASN A 6 -4.13 5.13 -14.26
CA ASN A 6 -5.58 5.13 -14.13
C ASN A 6 -6.10 3.70 -14.05
N ILE A 7 -6.33 3.21 -12.82
CA ILE A 7 -6.85 1.87 -12.57
C ILE A 7 -8.38 1.95 -12.43
N ALA A 8 -9.10 1.45 -13.44
CA ALA A 8 -10.55 1.34 -13.41
C ALA A 8 -10.99 0.16 -12.54
N ILE A 9 -11.53 0.43 -11.36
CA ILE A 9 -12.07 -0.57 -10.44
C ILE A 9 -13.56 -0.79 -10.76
N GLN A 10 -13.95 -2.00 -11.16
CA GLN A 10 -15.36 -2.36 -11.27
C GLN A 10 -15.85 -2.91 -9.93
N GLY A 11 -16.58 -2.09 -9.19
CA GLY A 11 -17.19 -2.43 -7.90
C GLY A 11 -16.65 -1.58 -6.76
N GLU A 12 -17.56 -1.02 -5.94
CA GLU A 12 -17.25 -0.17 -4.77
C GLU A 12 -16.90 -1.00 -3.52
N SER A 13 -16.59 -2.28 -3.67
CA SER A 13 -16.30 -3.14 -2.53
C SER A 13 -14.90 -2.87 -1.99
N GLU A 14 -14.77 -2.84 -0.67
CA GLU A 14 -13.50 -2.62 0.02
C GLU A 14 -12.34 -3.51 -0.50
N PRO A 15 -12.56 -4.81 -0.83
CA PRO A 15 -11.51 -5.65 -1.41
C PRO A 15 -11.03 -5.19 -2.79
N ALA A 16 -11.94 -4.63 -3.61
CA ALA A 16 -11.59 -4.15 -4.95
C ALA A 16 -10.73 -2.87 -4.86
N VAL A 17 -11.05 -1.99 -3.92
CA VAL A 17 -10.28 -0.78 -3.61
C VAL A 17 -8.91 -1.15 -3.04
N ALA A 18 -8.84 -2.07 -2.07
CA ALA A 18 -7.59 -2.55 -1.49
C ALA A 18 -6.66 -3.19 -2.54
N LEU A 19 -7.22 -3.96 -3.48
CA LEU A 19 -6.45 -4.56 -4.56
C LEU A 19 -5.89 -3.52 -5.53
N ALA A 20 -6.63 -2.44 -5.80
CA ALA A 20 -6.13 -1.35 -6.64
C ALA A 20 -5.02 -0.57 -5.94
N LEU A 21 -5.14 -0.31 -4.64
CA LEU A 21 -4.09 0.28 -3.81
C LEU A 21 -2.81 -0.55 -3.86
N LEU A 22 -2.91 -1.87 -3.66
CA LEU A 22 -1.76 -2.77 -3.77
C LEU A 22 -1.05 -2.63 -5.13
N ARG A 23 -1.79 -2.58 -6.23
CA ARG A 23 -1.21 -2.42 -7.57
C ARG A 23 -0.45 -1.10 -7.73
N ILE A 24 -1.01 0.00 -7.21
CA ILE A 24 -0.34 1.30 -7.22
C ILE A 24 0.96 1.24 -6.42
N ILE A 25 0.94 0.61 -5.23
CA ILE A 25 2.12 0.44 -4.40
C ILE A 25 3.18 -0.36 -5.16
N MET A 26 2.82 -1.51 -5.73
CA MET A 26 3.73 -2.35 -6.51
C MET A 26 4.37 -1.61 -7.68
N GLU A 27 3.61 -0.79 -8.40
CA GLU A 27 4.11 0.03 -9.52
C GLU A 27 5.02 1.17 -9.05
N SER A 28 4.78 1.73 -7.86
CA SER A 28 5.58 2.80 -7.27
C SER A 28 6.84 2.32 -6.53
N THR A 29 6.91 1.02 -6.25
CA THR A 29 8.02 0.42 -5.49
C THR A 29 9.28 0.41 -6.37
N LYS A 30 10.42 0.84 -5.80
CA LYS A 30 11.70 0.91 -6.53
C LYS A 30 12.16 -0.47 -7.01
N GLU A 31 12.82 -0.49 -8.17
CA GLU A 31 13.54 -1.68 -8.64
C GLU A 31 14.51 -2.19 -7.57
N GLY A 32 14.36 -3.47 -7.19
CA GLY A 32 15.21 -4.14 -6.20
C GLY A 32 14.54 -4.49 -4.87
N VAL A 33 13.28 -4.08 -4.63
CA VAL A 33 12.48 -4.63 -3.54
C VAL A 33 11.91 -5.99 -3.98
N GLU A 34 12.20 -7.03 -3.22
CA GLU A 34 11.67 -8.37 -3.47
C GLU A 34 10.17 -8.39 -3.12
N GLN A 35 9.33 -8.37 -4.16
CA GLN A 35 7.87 -8.47 -4.03
C GLN A 35 7.46 -9.94 -3.97
N ASP A 36 7.93 -10.65 -2.93
CA ASP A 36 7.57 -12.04 -2.74
C ASP A 36 6.10 -12.21 -2.32
N ARG A 37 5.65 -13.47 -2.25
CA ARG A 37 4.26 -13.79 -1.91
C ARG A 37 3.86 -13.26 -0.53
N ASP A 38 4.77 -13.30 0.44
CA ASP A 38 4.45 -12.94 1.82
C ASP A 38 4.37 -11.42 1.95
N TRP A 39 5.25 -10.68 1.26
CA TRP A 39 5.18 -9.23 1.13
C TRP A 39 3.87 -8.79 0.45
N ILE A 40 3.48 -9.43 -0.66
CA ILE A 40 2.23 -9.11 -1.37
C ILE A 40 1.01 -9.33 -0.46
N LEU A 41 0.95 -10.46 0.25
CA LEU A 41 -0.18 -10.79 1.12
C LEU A 41 -0.27 -9.84 2.33
N SER A 42 0.88 -9.48 2.91
CA SER A 42 0.94 -8.54 4.03
C SER A 42 0.50 -7.13 3.59
N THR A 43 1.05 -6.64 2.48
CA THR A 43 0.70 -5.32 1.91
C THR A 43 -0.78 -5.25 1.52
N TYR A 44 -1.35 -6.34 1.01
CA TYR A 44 -2.80 -6.39 0.72
C TYR A 44 -3.65 -6.33 1.99
N ALA A 45 -3.25 -7.00 3.07
CA ALA A 45 -3.93 -6.93 4.36
C ALA A 45 -3.90 -5.50 4.93
N ASP A 46 -2.77 -4.80 4.79
CA ASP A 46 -2.65 -3.39 5.18
C ASP A 46 -3.58 -2.50 4.34
N CYS A 47 -3.63 -2.73 3.02
CA CYS A 47 -4.54 -2.01 2.13
C CYS A 47 -6.01 -2.22 2.53
N LEU A 48 -6.39 -3.45 2.93
CA LEU A 48 -7.74 -3.74 3.44
C LEU A 48 -8.04 -3.01 4.75
N ALA A 49 -7.08 -2.95 5.67
CA ALA A 49 -7.24 -2.22 6.93
C ALA A 49 -7.48 -0.72 6.69
N VAL A 50 -6.68 -0.09 5.82
CA VAL A 50 -6.82 1.32 5.45
C VAL A 50 -8.19 1.59 4.81
N VAL A 51 -8.62 0.75 3.87
CA VAL A 51 -9.91 0.93 3.17
C VAL A 51 -11.09 0.71 4.13
N GLY A 52 -10.97 -0.21 5.08
CA GLY A 52 -11.96 -0.45 6.13
C GLY A 52 -12.01 0.64 7.22
N GLY A 53 -11.23 1.71 7.09
CA GLY A 53 -11.22 2.85 8.00
C GLY A 53 -10.44 2.61 9.29
N ALA A 54 -9.53 1.63 9.33
CA ALA A 54 -8.59 1.52 10.43
C ALA A 54 -7.57 2.66 10.36
N GLU A 55 -7.38 3.38 11.47
CA GLU A 55 -6.23 4.27 11.63
C GLU A 55 -4.97 3.41 11.69
N VAL A 56 -4.24 3.34 10.57
CA VAL A 56 -2.89 2.76 10.55
C VAL A 56 -1.96 3.78 11.20
N SER A 57 -1.69 3.59 12.49
CA SER A 57 -0.64 4.34 13.18
C SER A 57 0.71 3.92 12.59
N TYR A 58 1.30 4.79 11.78
CA TYR A 58 2.74 4.76 11.56
C TYR A 58 3.36 5.22 12.89
N ASP A 59 3.73 4.27 13.75
CA ASP A 59 4.68 4.57 14.81
C ASP A 59 6.00 4.91 14.10
N GLU A 60 6.21 6.20 13.84
CA GLU A 60 7.54 6.73 13.59
C GLU A 60 8.36 6.52 14.87
N ASP A 61 8.93 5.32 15.02
CA ASP A 61 9.95 5.05 16.02
C ASP A 61 11.19 5.90 15.69
N GLU A 62 11.20 7.07 16.33
CA GLU A 62 12.32 7.88 16.80
C GLU A 62 13.35 8.40 15.78
N GLU A 63 13.12 9.65 15.37
CA GLU A 63 14.16 10.62 15.10
C GLU A 63 15.15 10.74 16.29
N THR A 64 16.45 10.69 15.99
CA THR A 64 17.58 11.36 16.69
C THR A 64 17.90 11.04 18.16
N LYS A 65 19.07 10.41 18.36
CA LYS A 65 20.06 10.88 19.34
C LYS A 65 21.45 10.92 18.73
N GLU A 66 21.86 12.12 18.31
CA GLU A 66 23.25 12.55 18.43
C GLU A 66 23.64 12.58 19.92
N GLY A 67 24.85 12.11 20.23
CA GLY A 67 25.44 12.12 21.57
C GLY A 67 26.76 11.38 21.61
#